data_AF-A0A7C5CQG5-F1
#
_entry.id   AF-A0A7C5CQG5-F1
#
_cell.length_a   1.000
_cell.length_b   1.000
_cell.length_c   1.000
_cell.angle_alpha   90.00
_cell.angle_beta   90.00
_cell.angle_gamma   90.00
#
_symmetry.space_group_name_H-M   'P 1'
#
loop_
_entity.id
_entity.type
_entity.pdbx_description
1 polymer ?
#
loop_
_entity_poly.entity_id
_entity_poly.type
_entity_poly.pdbx_seq_one_letter_code
_entity_poly.pdbx_strand_id
1 'polypeptide(L)' 'MQQYLDLMRHVRDHGTTKSDRTGTGTQSVFGYQMRFDLSQGFPLITTKKLHLRSIIHELLWFLRGESNIHYLQ' A
#
# COMPACT_ATOMS: atom_id res chain seq x y z
N MET A 1 3.91 12.47 -0.36
CA MET A 1 4.71 11.55 0.48
C MET A 1 4.43 11.75 1.96
N GLN A 2 4.42 12.99 2.44
CA GLN A 2 4.11 13.34 3.83
C GLN A 2 2.85 12.65 4.35
N GLN A 3 1.78 12.61 3.53
CA GLN A 3 0.50 11.96 3.85
C GLN A 3 0.64 10.50 4.28
N TYR A 4 1.47 9.71 3.58
CA TYR A 4 1.72 8.32 3.92
C TYR A 4 2.49 8.19 5.24
N LEU A 5 3.53 9.03 5.43
CA LEU A 5 4.33 9.00 6.66
C LEU A 5 3.53 9.47 7.89
N ASP A 6 2.60 10.41 7.70
CA ASP A 6 1.67 10.84 8.75
C ASP A 6 0.73 9.71 9.16
N LEU A 7 0.19 8.96 8.19
CA LEU A 7 -0.60 7.77 8.48
C LEU A 7 0.22 6.73 9.26
N MET A 8 1.46 6.43 8.84
CA MET A 8 2.31 5.47 9.54
C MET A 8 2.59 5.89 10.99
N ARG A 9 2.88 7.18 11.23
CA ARG A 9 3.04 7.73 12.59
C ARG A 9 1.75 7.63 13.39
N HIS A 10 0.62 7.97 12.78
CA HIS A 10 -0.67 7.91 13.46
C HIS A 10 -1.04 6.48 13.88
N VAL A 11 -0.85 5.49 12.99
CA VAL A 11 -1.05 4.06 13.31
C VAL A 11 -0.14 3.61 14.44
N ARG A 12 1.15 4.00 14.41
CA ARG A 12 2.12 3.63 15.44
C ARG A 12 1.75 4.22 16.82
N ASP A 13 1.35 5.48 16.85
CA ASP A 13 1.18 6.25 18.09
C ASP A 13 -0.23 6.10 18.69
N HIS A 14 -1.25 5.82 17.86
CA HIS A 14 -2.67 5.80 18.28
C HIS A 14 -3.40 4.49 17.90
N GLY A 15 -2.73 3.56 17.21
CA GLY A 15 -3.34 2.31 16.76
C GLY A 15 -3.68 1.37 17.91
N THR A 16 -4.83 0.71 17.81
CA THR A 16 -5.21 -0.36 18.75
C THR A 16 -4.60 -1.69 18.30
N THR A 17 -3.98 -2.41 19.22
CA THR A 17 -3.49 -3.77 18.99
C THR A 17 -4.66 -4.73 18.78
N LYS A 18 -4.64 -5.50 17.69
CA LYS A 18 -5.65 -6.50 17.35
C LYS A 18 -5.01 -7.77 16.81
N SER A 19 -5.60 -8.92 17.09
CA SER A 19 -5.26 -10.16 16.38
C SER A 19 -5.77 -10.10 14.94
N ASP A 20 -5.12 -10.85 14.05
CA ASP A 20 -5.46 -10.94 12.62
C ASP A 20 -5.43 -12.39 12.13
N ARG A 21 -5.89 -12.63 10.89
CA ARG A 21 -5.99 -13.97 10.29
C ARG A 21 -4.64 -14.69 10.17
N THR A 22 -3.53 -13.95 10.07
CA THR A 22 -2.19 -14.55 9.98
C THR A 22 -1.62 -14.94 11.35
N GLY A 23 -2.24 -14.50 12.45
CA GLY A 23 -1.79 -14.77 13.82
C GLY A 23 -0.60 -13.92 14.27
N THR A 24 -0.14 -12.96 13.46
CA THR A 24 1.01 -12.08 13.81
C THR A 24 0.58 -10.94 14.74
N GLY A 25 -0.67 -10.47 14.59
CA GLY A 25 -1.18 -9.28 15.24
C GLY A 25 -0.86 -8.00 14.47
N THR A 26 -1.66 -6.96 14.70
CA THR A 26 -1.56 -5.66 14.01
C THR A 26 -1.81 -4.50 14.98
N GLN A 27 -1.20 -3.35 14.72
CA GLN A 27 -1.69 -2.07 15.21
C GLN A 27 -2.58 -1.45 14.14
N SER A 28 -3.80 -1.05 14.50
CA SER A 28 -4.80 -0.62 13.53
C SER A 28 -5.55 0.63 13.97
N VAL A 29 -5.89 1.47 13.00
CA VAL A 29 -6.85 2.57 13.13
C VAL A 29 -8.01 2.33 12.18
N PHE A 30 -9.21 2.82 12.51
CA PHE A 30 -10.37 2.69 11.65
C PHE A 30 -10.71 4.04 11.01
N GLY A 31 -10.76 4.07 9.67
CA GLY A 31 -11.03 5.27 8.90
C GLY A 31 -9.85 6.24 8.88
N TYR A 32 -9.17 6.36 7.75
CA TYR A 32 -8.16 7.38 7.52
C TYR A 32 -8.18 7.77 6.04
N GLN A 33 -8.07 9.06 5.74
CA GLN A 33 -8.12 9.56 4.37
C GLN A 33 -6.79 10.18 3.98
N MET A 34 -6.27 9.79 2.81
CA MET A 34 -5.13 10.43 2.17
C MET A 34 -5.58 11.07 0.85
N ARG A 35 -4.88 12.14 0.45
CA ARG A 35 -5.08 12.84 -0.83
C ARG A 35 -3.74 13.06 -1.49
N PHE A 36 -3.67 12.79 -2.79
CA PHE A 36 -2.48 12.98 -3.62
C PHE A 36 -2.88 13.77 -4.86
N ASP A 37 -2.23 14.91 -5.09
CA ASP A 37 -2.37 15.67 -6.33
C ASP A 37 -1.41 15.08 -7.37
N LEU A 38 -1.97 14.46 -8.40
CA LEU A 38 -1.20 13.80 -9.46
C LEU A 38 -0.53 14.80 -10.43
N SER A 39 -0.96 16.07 -10.43
CA SER A 39 -0.26 17.12 -11.20
C SER A 39 1.11 17.44 -10.63
N GLN A 40 1.31 17.20 -9.33
CA GLN A 40 2.59 17.38 -8.64
C GLN A 40 3.52 16.17 -8.79
N GLY A 41 3.09 15.14 -9.50
CA GLY A 41 3.86 13.93 -9.78
C GLY A 41 3.16 12.64 -9.34
N PHE A 42 3.82 11.51 -9.63
CA PHE A 42 3.30 10.19 -9.29
C PHE A 42 3.65 9.82 -7.84
N PRO A 43 2.69 9.39 -6.99
CA PRO A 43 2.88 9.19 -5.56
C PRO A 43 3.61 7.87 -5.21
N LEU A 44 4.71 7.57 -5.89
CA LEU A 44 5.63 6.49 -5.51
C LEU A 44 6.42 6.92 -4.28
N ILE A 45 6.44 6.11 -3.21
CA ILE A 45 7.24 6.44 -2.03
C ILE A 45 8.73 6.42 -2.37
N THR A 46 9.49 7.38 -1.84
CA THR A 46 10.92 7.54 -2.11
C THR A 46 11.81 7.22 -0.89
N THR A 47 11.23 7.17 0.31
CA THR A 47 11.94 6.80 1.56
C THR A 47 12.31 5.32 1.63
N LYS A 48 11.85 4.52 0.69
CA LYS A 48 12.24 3.11 0.49
C LYS A 48 12.12 2.79 -0.99
N LYS A 49 13.09 2.06 -1.54
CA LYS A 49 13.04 1.58 -2.92
C LYS A 49 11.89 0.60 -3.11
N LEU A 50 11.07 0.83 -4.14
CA LEU A 50 9.99 -0.06 -4.56
C LEU A 50 10.36 -0.83 -5.83
N HIS A 51 9.83 -2.05 -5.96
CA HIS A 51 9.99 -2.86 -7.18
C HIS A 51 8.90 -2.52 -8.20
N LEU A 52 9.03 -1.37 -8.86
CA LEU A 52 7.98 -0.80 -9.72
C LEU A 52 7.57 -1.72 -10.89
N ARG A 53 8.50 -2.54 -11.41
CA ARG A 53 8.20 -3.48 -12.51
C ARG A 53 7.10 -4.46 -12.12
N SER A 54 7.18 -5.08 -10.93
CA SER A 54 6.14 -6.02 -10.49
C SER A 54 4.77 -5.35 -10.35
N ILE A 55 4.73 -4.11 -9.83
CA ILE A 55 3.48 -3.35 -9.68
C ILE A 55 2.82 -3.12 -11.05
N ILE A 56 3.61 -2.76 -12.06
CA ILE A 56 3.09 -2.55 -13.42
C ILE A 56 2.61 -3.87 -14.04
N HIS A 57 3.37 -4.96 -13.90
CA HIS A 57 2.95 -6.26 -14.44
C HIS A 57 1.66 -6.78 -13.78
N GLU A 58 1.51 -6.60 -12.47
CA GLU A 58 0.28 -6.93 -11.75
C GLU A 58 -0.92 -6.09 -12.24
N LEU A 59 -0.73 -4.79 -12.46
CA LEU A 59 -1.78 -3.94 -13.06
C LEU A 59 -2.18 -4.39 -14.47
N LEU A 60 -1.20 -4.73 -15.31
CA LEU A 60 -1.48 -5.23 -16.66
C LEU A 60 -2.23 -6.56 -16.63
N TRP A 61 -1.91 -7.45 -15.68
CA TRP A 61 -2.63 -8.70 -15.45
C TRP A 61 -4.10 -8.45 -15.07
N PHE A 62 -4.37 -7.51 -14.16
CA PHE A 62 -5.74 -7.08 -13.84
C PHE A 62 -6.48 -6.52 -15.04
N LEU A 63 -5.85 -5.65 -15.85
CA LEU A 63 -6.46 -5.04 -17.03
C LEU A 63 -6.79 -6.08 -18.12
N ARG A 64 -6.09 -7.21 -18.16
CA ARG A 64 -6.42 -8.34 -19.05
C ARG A 64 -7.54 -9.22 -18.52
N GLY A 65 -7.99 -9.01 -17.29
CA GLY A 65 -8.99 -9.85 -16.64
C GLY A 65 -8.50 -11.26 -16.33
N GLU A 66 -7.18 -11.47 -16.28
CA GLU A 66 -6.59 -12.77 -15.98
C GLU A 66 -6.65 -13.04 -14.47
N SER A 67 -6.89 -14.31 -14.11
CA SER A 67 -6.80 -14.80 -12.73
C SER A 67 -5.78 -15.95 -12.58
N ASN A 68 -5.09 -16.31 -13.65
CA ASN A 68 -4.03 -17.32 -13.64
C ASN A 68 -2.67 -16.67 -13.35
N ILE A 69 -1.95 -17.19 -12.36
CA ILE A 69 -0.67 -16.64 -11.89
C ILE A 69 0.51 -16.88 -12.83
N HIS A 70 0.37 -17.73 -13.86
CA HIS A 70 1.48 -18.12 -14.74
C HIS A 70 2.16 -16.93 -15.42
N TYR A 71 1.43 -15.87 -15.75
CA TYR A 71 2.00 -14.64 -16.32
C TYR A 71 2.88 -13.83 -15.34
N LEU A 72 2.73 -14.04 -14.03
CA LEU A 72 3.41 -13.28 -12.97
C LEU A 72 4.62 -14.01 -12.35
N GLN A 73 4.83 -15.29 -12.70
CA GLN A 73 5.93 -16.14 -12.22
C GLN A 73 7.15 -16.03 -13.12
#